data_AF-A0A916QIW6-F1
#
_entry.id   AF-A0A916QIW6-F1
#
_cell.length_a   1.000
_cell.length_b   1.000
_cell.length_c   1.000
_cell.angle_alpha   90.00
_cell.angle_beta   90.00
_cell.angle_gamma   90.00
#
_symmetry.space_group_name_H-M   'P 1'
#
loop_
_entity.id
_entity.type
_entity.pdbx_description
1 polymer ?
#
loop_
_entity_poly.entity_id
_entity_poly.type
_entity_poly.pdbx_seq_one_letter_code
_entity_poly.pdbx_strand_id
1 'polypeptide(L)' 'MRFEREWDLFLQSQIETARGNRKERLLQDLIGEKKMFREALWPVFQTFEGFILEFPLRSTSGVTIYVDSCYEPLKNCF' A
#
# COMPACT_ATOMS: atom_id res chain seq x y z
N MET A 1 18.87 -4.42 -0.73
CA MET A 1 19.29 -3.28 -1.58
C MET A 1 18.27 -2.96 -2.67
N ARG A 2 17.82 -3.92 -3.50
CA ARG A 2 16.76 -3.66 -4.52
C ARG A 2 15.39 -3.37 -3.88
N PHE A 3 14.90 -4.25 -3.00
CA PHE A 3 13.61 -4.06 -2.30
C PHE A 3 13.49 -2.68 -1.63
N GLU A 4 14.48 -2.29 -0.83
CA GLU A 4 14.46 -1.02 -0.09
C GLU A 4 14.32 0.18 -1.03
N ARG A 5 15.09 0.21 -2.13
CA ARG A 5 15.00 1.28 -3.13
C ARG A 5 13.64 1.31 -3.83
N GLU A 6 13.15 0.15 -4.27
CA GLU A 6 11.86 0.02 -4.95
C GLU A 6 10.71 0.41 -4.01
N TRP A 7 10.83 0.06 -2.72
CA TRP A 7 9.87 0.44 -1.68
C TRP A 7 9.83 1.96 -1.50
N ASP A 8 10.98 2.62 -1.41
CA ASP A 8 11.04 4.07 -1.21
C ASP A 8 10.43 4.81 -2.41
N LEU A 9 10.73 4.37 -3.64
CA LEU A 9 10.13 4.91 -4.86
C LEU A 9 8.62 4.68 -4.91
N PHE A 10 8.19 3.46 -4.57
CA PHE A 10 6.78 3.11 -4.50
C PHE A 10 6.04 3.99 -3.48
N LEU A 11 6.52 4.06 -2.23
CA LEU A 11 5.90 4.85 -1.18
C LEU A 11 5.82 6.34 -1.55
N GLN A 12 6.89 6.89 -2.12
CA GLN A 12 6.89 8.26 -2.59
C GLN A 12 5.81 8.49 -3.66
N SER A 13 5.67 7.59 -4.64
CA SER A 13 4.61 7.67 -5.65
C SER A 13 3.20 7.60 -5.04
N GLN A 14 3.00 6.77 -4.00
CA GLN A 14 1.73 6.66 -3.30
C GLN A 14 1.40 7.97 -2.56
N ILE A 15 2.38 8.58 -1.89
CA ILE A 15 2.21 9.86 -1.16
C ILE A 15 1.92 11.02 -2.10
N GLU A 16 2.60 11.09 -3.25
CA GLU A 16 2.42 12.16 -4.24
C GLU A 16 1.03 12.14 -4.87
N THR A 17 0.47 10.95 -5.07
CA THR A 17 -0.85 10.75 -5.67
C THR A 17 -2.00 10.76 -4.65
N ALA A 18 -1.72 10.47 -3.37
CA ALA A 18 -2.74 10.41 -2.32
C ALA A 18 -3.27 11.80 -1.90
N ARG A 19 -4.51 11.80 -1.39
CA ARG A 19 -5.19 12.98 -0.86
C ARG A 19 -5.91 12.66 0.45
N GLY A 20 -6.16 13.70 1.26
CA GLY A 20 -6.91 13.60 2.52
C GLY A 20 -6.34 12.55 3.46
N ASN A 21 -7.23 11.82 4.14
CA ASN A 21 -6.89 10.85 5.17
C ASN A 21 -5.95 9.74 4.66
N ARG A 22 -6.05 9.33 3.39
CA ARG A 22 -5.11 8.35 2.81
C ARG A 22 -3.68 8.87 2.86
N LYS A 23 -3.48 10.14 2.49
CA LYS A 23 -2.15 10.76 2.52
C LYS A 23 -1.62 10.88 3.94
N GLU A 24 -2.49 11.25 4.89
CA GLU A 24 -2.12 11.32 6.31
C GLU A 24 -1.63 9.97 6.83
N ARG A 25 -2.29 8.86 6.45
CA ARG A 25 -1.89 7.50 6.82
C ARG A 25 -0.57 7.09 6.19
N LEU A 26 -0.36 7.38 4.90
CA LEU A 26 0.91 7.08 4.20
C LEU A 26 2.13 7.85 4.76
N LEU A 27 1.89 8.94 5.49
CA LEU A 27 2.94 9.70 6.18
C LEU A 27 3.22 9.20 7.60
N GLN A 28 2.46 8.20 8.08
CA GLN A 28 2.74 7.52 9.35
C GLN A 28 3.81 6.45 9.16
N ASP A 29 4.09 5.71 10.23
CA ASP A 29 5.11 4.66 10.23
C ASP A 29 4.56 3.36 9.63
N LEU A 30 5.09 2.96 8.46
CA LEU A 30 4.63 1.82 7.67
C LEU A 30 5.48 0.56 7.86
N ILE A 31 5.96 0.32 9.09
CA ILE A 31 6.84 -0.83 9.39
C ILE A 31 6.12 -2.15 9.08
N GLY A 32 4.83 -2.25 9.40
CA GLY A 32 4.04 -3.47 9.22
C GLY A 32 3.87 -3.83 7.75
N GLU A 33 3.46 -2.86 6.94
CA GLU A 33 3.24 -2.94 5.51
C GLU A 33 4.57 -3.25 4.81
N LYS A 34 5.64 -2.53 5.15
CA LYS A 34 6.97 -2.80 4.61
C LYS A 34 7.43 -4.23 4.91
N LYS A 35 7.17 -4.72 6.12
CA LYS A 35 7.50 -6.11 6.50
C LYS A 35 6.66 -7.12 5.72
N MET A 36 5.34 -6.91 5.61
CA MET A 36 4.45 -7.75 4.81
C MET A 36 4.93 -7.83 3.35
N PHE A 37 5.23 -6.68 2.74
CA PHE A 37 5.75 -6.67 1.37
C PHE A 37 7.08 -7.40 1.29
N ARG A 38 8.01 -7.15 2.20
CA ARG A 38 9.34 -7.78 2.17
C ARG A 38 9.28 -9.31 2.32
N GLU A 39 8.43 -9.80 3.21
CA GLU A 39 8.43 -11.21 3.62
C GLU A 39 7.41 -12.06 2.85
N ALA A 40 6.26 -11.50 2.48
CA ALA A 40 5.16 -12.25 1.86
C ALA A 40 4.97 -11.95 0.37
N LEU A 41 4.96 -10.66 -0.03
CA LEU A 41 4.57 -10.28 -1.39
C LEU A 41 5.77 -10.22 -2.36
N TRP A 42 6.87 -9.61 -1.94
CA TRP A 42 8.06 -9.42 -2.77
C TRP A 42 8.67 -10.72 -3.30
N PRO A 43 8.73 -11.84 -2.55
CA PRO A 43 9.23 -13.12 -3.08
C PRO A 43 8.43 -13.63 -4.28
N VAL A 44 7.15 -13.26 -4.41
CA VAL A 44 6.25 -13.71 -5.48
C VAL A 44 6.21 -12.71 -6.63
N PHE A 45 5.97 -11.44 -6.33
CA PHE A 45 5.70 -10.42 -7.35
C PHE A 45 6.98 -9.77 -7.89
N GLN A 46 7.99 -9.54 -7.03
CA GLN A 46 9.23 -8.82 -7.37
C GLN A 46 9.03 -7.44 -8.02
N THR A 47 7.85 -6.85 -7.86
CA THR A 47 7.46 -5.50 -8.30
C THR A 47 6.38 -4.97 -7.35
N PHE A 48 6.25 -3.64 -7.26
CA PHE A 48 5.13 -2.98 -6.59
C PHE A 48 4.04 -2.53 -7.58
N GLU A 49 4.23 -2.77 -8.88
CA GLU A 49 3.24 -2.42 -9.90
C GLU A 49 1.91 -3.11 -9.64
N GLY A 50 0.82 -2.34 -9.70
CA GLY A 50 -0.54 -2.81 -9.40
C GLY A 50 -0.91 -2.81 -7.92
N PHE A 51 0.03 -2.55 -7.01
CA PHE A 51 -0.28 -2.38 -5.59
C PHE A 51 -0.66 -0.93 -5.25
N ILE A 52 -1.60 -0.78 -4.32
CA ILE A 52 -2.02 0.50 -3.77
C ILE A 52 -2.00 0.37 -2.24
N LEU A 53 -1.22 1.20 -1.57
CA LEU A 53 -1.19 1.25 -0.10
C LEU A 53 -2.40 2.02 0.45
N GLU A 54 -2.83 1.67 1.66
CA GLU A 54 -3.87 2.40 2.38
C GLU A 54 -5.11 2.60 1.50
N PHE A 55 -5.59 1.51 0.90
CA PHE A 55 -6.69 1.55 -0.06
C PHE A 55 -8.03 1.79 0.67
N PRO A 56 -8.79 2.82 0.28
CA PRO A 56 -10.05 3.13 0.95
C PRO A 56 -11.18 2.20 0.48
N LEU A 57 -11.77 1.47 1.42
CA LEU A 57 -13.01 0.72 1.23
C LEU A 57 -14.14 1.41 1.98
N ARG A 58 -15.23 1.72 1.27
CA ARG A 58 -16.46 2.22 1.89
C ARG A 58 -17.31 1.04 2.32
N SER A 59 -17.59 0.96 3.62
CA SER A 59 -18.55 0.00 4.16
C SER A 59 -19.98 0.36 3.77
N THR A 60 -20.88 -0.60 3.91
CA THR A 60 -22.33 -0.39 3.74
C THR A 60 -22.91 0.57 4.78
N SER A 61 -22.25 0.74 5.93
CA SER A 61 -22.61 1.72 6.96
C SER A 61 -22.09 3.14 6.69
N GLY A 62 -21.31 3.35 5.61
CA GLY A 62 -20.73 4.65 5.26
C GLY A 62 -19.39 4.95 5.93
N VAL A 63 -18.85 4.03 6.73
CA VAL A 63 -17.52 4.13 7.33
C VAL A 63 -16.47 3.83 6.26
N THR A 64 -15.40 4.62 6.21
CA THR A 64 -14.24 4.32 5.35
C THR A 64 -13.20 3.54 6.14
N ILE A 65 -12.90 2.33 5.68
CA ILE A 65 -11.84 1.47 6.20
C ILE A 65 -10.65 1.62 5.24
N TYR A 66 -9.45 1.73 5.80
CA TYR A 66 -8.22 1.72 5.01
C TYR A 66 -7.56 0.36 5.18
N VAL A 67 -7.31 -0.30 4.07
CA VAL A 67 -6.62 -1.60 4.04
C VAL A 67 -5.17 -1.37 3.67
N ASP A 68 -4.27 -2.06 4.37
CA ASP A 68 -2.82 -1.90 4.29
C ASP A 68 -2.34 -1.91 2.84
N SER A 69 -2.83 -2.88 2.03
CA SER A 69 -2.50 -2.95 0.61
C SER A 69 -3.59 -3.62 -0.23
N CYS A 70 -3.82 -3.14 -1.45
CA CYS A 70 -4.63 -3.84 -2.46
C CYS A 70 -3.86 -4.01 -3.77
N TYR A 71 -3.91 -5.21 -4.33
CA TYR A 71 -3.48 -5.52 -5.69
C TYR A 71 -4.65 -5.30 -6.66
N GLU A 72 -4.67 -4.14 -7.30
CA GLU A 72 -5.75 -3.69 -8.18
C GLU A 72 -6.07 -4.68 -9.32
N PRO A 73 -5.08 -5.28 -10.03
CA PRO A 73 -5.37 -6.15 -11.17
C PRO A 73 -6.27 -7.34 -10.84
N LEU A 74 -6.23 -7.83 -9.58
CA LEU A 74 -7.07 -8.93 -9.11
C LEU A 74 -8.12 -8.50 -8.09
N LYS A 75 -8.18 -7.22 -7.72
CA LYS A 75 -9.04 -6.70 -6.64
C LYS A 75 -8.87 -7.44 -5.31
N ASN A 76 -7.65 -7.90 -5.04
CA ASN A 76 -7.32 -8.60 -3.79
C ASN A 76 -6.68 -7.63 -2.82
N CYS A 77 -7.16 -7.60 -1.57
CA CYS A 77 -6.64 -6.74 -0.52
C CYS A 77 -6.08 -7.57 0.64
N PHE A 78 -5.00 -7.09 1.24
CA PHE A 78 -4.22 -7.73 2.31
C PHE A 78 -4.20 -6.83 3.53
#